data_AF-A0A3N5UDU4-F1
#
_entry.id   AF-A0A3N5UDU4-F1
#
_cell.length_a   1.000
_cell.length_b   1.000
_cell.length_c   1.000
_cell.angle_alpha   90.00
_cell.angle_beta   90.00
_cell.angle_gamma   90.00
#
_symmetry.space_group_name_H-M   'P 1'
#
loop_
_entity.id
_entity.type
_entity.pdbx_description
1 polymer ?
#
loop_
_entity_poly.entity_id
_entity_poly.type
_entity_poly.pdbx_seq_one_letter_code
_entity_poly.pdbx_strand_id
1 'polypeptide(L)'
;MSTSTERAELDGDVKLAIELAAGDNVAAAMYLRSLGQAARMLDDLEDGDAGPVDIGWLAHLLLVALPRNSFFAAHASHLVPLHDVAINAWQDANAMDPDTHFIASEFWASWINEIVCVVAGLVGGYNHRRNVSPRIRTLLYPKWQREAAERQPSIEEAEHNHSLQ
;
A
#
# COMPACT_ATOMS: atom_id res chain seq x y z
N MET A 1 -13.50 -9.16 3.06
CA MET A 1 -14.57 -8.23 2.64
C MET A 1 -14.45 -6.90 3.37
N SER A 2 -14.24 -5.82 2.62
CA SER A 2 -14.24 -4.43 3.11
C SER A 2 -15.58 -3.77 2.75
N THR A 3 -16.26 -3.16 3.71
CA THR A 3 -17.53 -2.45 3.50
C THR A 3 -17.35 -1.22 2.60
N SER A 4 -18.44 -0.70 2.02
CA SER A 4 -18.38 0.51 1.19
C SER A 4 -17.80 1.73 1.93
N THR A 5 -18.01 1.79 3.25
CA THR A 5 -17.47 2.85 4.12
C THR A 5 -15.96 2.67 4.33
N GLU A 6 -15.51 1.45 4.64
CA GLU A 6 -14.08 1.14 4.79
C GLU A 6 -13.31 1.38 3.48
N ARG A 7 -13.92 1.10 2.32
CA ARG A 7 -13.34 1.43 1.00
C ARG A 7 -13.18 2.93 0.80
N ALA A 8 -14.18 3.73 1.18
CA ALA A 8 -14.13 5.19 1.04
C ALA A 8 -13.10 5.85 1.97
N GLU A 9 -12.96 5.34 3.20
CA GLU A 9 -11.92 5.77 4.14
C GLU A 9 -10.52 5.44 3.60
N LEU A 10 -10.32 4.21 3.12
CA LEU A 10 -9.07 3.78 2.50
C LEU A 10 -8.70 4.65 1.29
N ASP A 11 -9.67 5.02 0.45
CA ASP A 11 -9.43 5.92 -0.68
C ASP A 11 -8.97 7.32 -0.25
N GLY A 12 -9.48 7.83 0.87
CA GLY A 12 -9.03 9.08 1.48
C GLY A 12 -7.59 8.99 1.97
N ASP A 13 -7.24 7.92 2.68
CA ASP A 13 -5.89 7.68 3.21
C ASP A 13 -4.87 7.47 2.09
N VAL A 14 -5.23 6.70 1.07
CA VAL A 14 -4.41 6.49 -0.14
C VAL A 14 -4.15 7.83 -0.84
N LYS A 15 -5.19 8.65 -1.01
CA LYS A 15 -5.03 9.99 -1.61
C LYS A 15 -4.03 10.84 -0.83
N LEU A 16 -4.14 10.88 0.49
CA LEU A 16 -3.23 11.65 1.35
C LEU A 16 -1.81 11.09 1.30
N ALA A 17 -1.63 9.77 1.27
CA ALA A 17 -0.32 9.14 1.13
C ALA A 17 0.36 9.52 -0.20
N ILE A 18 -0.41 9.57 -1.29
CA ILE A 18 0.07 10.01 -2.61
C ILE A 18 0.50 11.48 -2.57
N GLU A 19 -0.30 12.36 -1.96
CA GLU A 19 0.00 13.79 -1.84
C GLU A 19 1.28 14.02 -1.02
N LEU A 20 1.44 13.30 0.10
CA LEU A 20 2.66 13.36 0.92
C LEU A 20 3.90 12.89 0.17
N ALA A 21 3.81 11.83 -0.63
CA ALA A 21 4.93 11.31 -1.38
C ALA A 21 5.30 12.20 -2.57
N ALA A 22 4.32 12.59 -3.37
CA ALA A 22 4.52 13.29 -4.63
C ALA A 22 4.80 14.79 -4.46
N GLY A 23 4.32 15.43 -3.38
CA GLY A 23 4.36 16.88 -3.24
C GLY A 23 3.76 17.55 -4.48
N ASP A 24 4.50 18.50 -5.06
CA ASP A 24 4.08 19.20 -6.29
C ASP A 24 4.35 18.42 -7.60
N ASN A 25 4.96 17.23 -7.51
CA ASN A 25 5.26 16.41 -8.69
C ASN A 25 4.01 15.68 -9.20
N VAL A 26 3.28 16.35 -10.09
CA VAL A 26 2.04 15.84 -10.69
C VAL A 26 2.25 14.48 -11.39
N ALA A 27 3.38 14.30 -12.09
CA ALA A 27 3.65 13.05 -12.78
C ALA A 27 3.84 11.87 -11.82
N ALA A 28 4.51 12.10 -10.68
CA ALA A 28 4.66 11.11 -9.60
C ALA A 28 3.30 10.76 -8.98
N ALA A 29 2.45 11.76 -8.72
CA ALA A 29 1.10 11.55 -8.20
C ALA A 29 0.25 10.73 -9.18
N MET A 30 0.29 11.06 -10.47
CA MET A 30 -0.40 10.31 -11.52
C MET A 30 0.09 8.87 -11.61
N TYR A 31 1.41 8.66 -11.52
CA TYR A 31 2.00 7.31 -11.51
C TYR A 31 1.46 6.48 -10.34
N LEU A 32 1.48 7.02 -9.11
CA LEU A 32 0.98 6.31 -7.93
C LEU A 32 -0.53 6.00 -8.02
N ARG A 33 -1.32 6.92 -8.58
CA ARG A 33 -2.76 6.69 -8.82
C ARG A 33 -2.99 5.56 -9.82
N SER A 34 -2.27 5.56 -10.96
CA SER A 34 -2.37 4.50 -11.96
C SER A 34 -1.93 3.15 -11.42
N LEU A 35 -0.86 3.12 -10.62
CA LEU A 35 -0.38 1.90 -9.97
C LEU A 35 -1.39 1.36 -8.96
N GLY A 36 -1.91 2.22 -8.06
CA GLY A 36 -2.90 1.82 -7.07
C GLY A 36 -4.22 1.36 -7.70
N GLN A 37 -4.64 2.01 -8.79
CA GLN A 37 -5.81 1.58 -9.54
C GLN A 37 -5.60 0.20 -10.19
N ALA A 38 -4.45 -0.02 -10.83
CA ALA A 38 -4.13 -1.32 -11.41
C ALA A 38 -4.06 -2.43 -10.35
N ALA A 39 -3.44 -2.15 -9.19
CA ALA A 39 -3.36 -3.08 -8.08
C ALA A 39 -4.75 -3.49 -7.57
N ARG A 40 -5.64 -2.51 -7.35
CA ARG A 40 -7.02 -2.79 -6.93
C ARG A 40 -7.78 -3.62 -7.95
N MET A 41 -7.62 -3.33 -9.24
CA MET A 41 -8.28 -4.10 -10.29
C MET A 41 -7.75 -5.53 -10.39
N LEU A 42 -6.48 -5.78 -10.06
CA LEU A 42 -5.93 -7.13 -9.98
C LEU A 42 -6.48 -7.88 -8.77
N ASP A 43 -6.58 -7.21 -7.63
CA ASP A 43 -7.17 -7.76 -6.39
C ASP A 43 -8.64 -8.11 -6.58
N ASP A 44 -9.43 -7.18 -7.14
CA ASP A 44 -10.84 -7.36 -7.48
C ASP A 44 -11.05 -8.54 -8.47
N LEU A 45 -10.08 -8.77 -9.37
CA LEU A 45 -10.10 -9.88 -10.32
C LEU A 45 -9.86 -11.24 -9.66
N GLU A 46 -8.97 -11.28 -8.67
CA GLU A 46 -8.64 -12.49 -7.91
C GLU A 46 -9.76 -12.87 -6.92
N ASP A 47 -10.22 -11.89 -6.13
CA ASP A 47 -11.21 -12.11 -5.07
C ASP A 47 -12.65 -12.24 -5.61
N GLY A 48 -12.91 -11.63 -6.78
CA GLY A 48 -14.23 -11.63 -7.42
C GLY A 48 -15.34 -10.92 -6.63
N ASP A 49 -14.99 -10.17 -5.58
CA ASP A 49 -15.96 -9.61 -4.60
C ASP A 49 -16.48 -8.21 -4.96
N ALA A 50 -15.83 -7.52 -5.91
CA ALA A 50 -16.14 -6.13 -6.30
C ALA A 50 -16.93 -6.01 -7.61
N GLY A 51 -17.31 -7.13 -8.22
CA GLY A 51 -18.01 -7.18 -9.51
C GLY A 51 -17.06 -7.25 -10.71
N PRO A 52 -17.57 -7.07 -11.95
CA PRO A 52 -16.77 -7.26 -13.15
C PRO A 52 -15.68 -6.18 -13.30
N VAL A 53 -14.44 -6.62 -13.46
CA VAL A 53 -13.27 -5.77 -13.75
C VAL A 53 -13.21 -5.44 -15.24
N ASP A 54 -13.00 -4.17 -15.59
CA ASP A 54 -12.74 -3.75 -16.97
C ASP A 54 -11.30 -4.12 -17.38
N ILE A 55 -11.14 -5.30 -17.96
CA ILE A 55 -9.84 -5.82 -18.44
C ILE A 55 -9.22 -4.92 -19.51
N GLY A 56 -10.04 -4.27 -20.35
CA GLY A 56 -9.54 -3.35 -21.37
C GLY A 56 -8.88 -2.12 -20.75
N TRP A 57 -9.49 -1.58 -19.69
CA TRP A 57 -8.92 -0.49 -18.91
C TRP A 57 -7.68 -0.92 -18.12
N LEU A 58 -7.68 -2.09 -17.51
CA LEU A 58 -6.49 -2.63 -16.82
C LEU A 58 -5.31 -2.77 -17.80
N ALA A 59 -5.55 -3.34 -18.98
CA ALA A 59 -4.55 -3.45 -20.03
C ALA A 59 -4.06 -2.07 -20.49
N HIS A 60 -4.95 -1.09 -20.62
CA HIS A 60 -4.55 0.29 -20.95
C HIS A 60 -3.67 0.91 -19.86
N LEU A 61 -4.02 0.76 -18.58
CA LEU A 61 -3.23 1.27 -17.46
C LEU A 61 -1.80 0.71 -17.49
N LEU A 62 -1.68 -0.61 -17.61
CA LEU A 62 -0.39 -1.32 -17.53
C LEU A 62 0.47 -1.14 -18.78
N LEU A 63 -0.12 -1.23 -19.97
CA LEU A 63 0.64 -1.27 -21.23
C LEU A 63 0.81 0.10 -21.88
N VAL A 64 -0.03 1.09 -21.52
CA VAL A 64 -0.05 2.40 -22.18
C VAL A 64 0.13 3.55 -21.19
N ALA A 65 -0.72 3.65 -20.18
CA ALA A 65 -0.72 4.83 -19.29
C ALA A 65 0.54 4.89 -18.41
N LEU A 66 0.90 3.77 -17.76
CA LEU A 66 2.09 3.69 -16.91
C LEU A 66 3.39 3.95 -17.71
N PRO A 67 3.68 3.26 -18.83
CA PRO A 67 4.90 3.51 -19.60
C PRO A 67 5.01 4.93 -20.17
N ARG A 68 3.86 5.59 -20.45
CA ARG A 68 3.84 6.98 -20.93
C ARG A 68 3.98 8.03 -19.84
N ASN A 69 3.83 7.66 -18.56
CA ASN A 69 4.02 8.59 -17.47
C ASN A 69 5.48 9.03 -17.39
N SER A 70 5.74 10.34 -17.44
CA SER A 70 7.11 10.87 -17.50
C SER A 70 7.94 10.58 -16.24
N PHE A 71 7.30 10.50 -15.07
CA PHE A 71 7.97 10.11 -13.84
C PHE A 71 8.36 8.64 -13.87
N PHE A 72 7.45 7.76 -14.30
CA PHE A 72 7.77 6.34 -14.46
C PHE A 72 8.89 6.13 -15.48
N ALA A 73 8.80 6.76 -16.66
CA ALA A 73 9.82 6.64 -17.70
C ALA A 73 11.21 7.09 -17.22
N ALA A 74 11.28 8.18 -16.43
CA ALA A 74 12.54 8.68 -15.88
C ALA A 74 13.13 7.78 -14.78
N HIS A 75 12.29 7.02 -14.06
CA HIS A 75 12.69 6.22 -12.91
C HIS A 75 12.44 4.71 -13.09
N ALA A 76 12.20 4.24 -14.31
CA ALA A 76 11.82 2.86 -14.60
C ALA A 76 12.84 1.85 -14.07
N SER A 77 14.14 2.16 -14.14
CA SER A 77 15.21 1.32 -13.59
C SER A 77 15.14 1.12 -12.07
N HIS A 78 14.47 2.03 -11.35
CA HIS A 78 14.24 1.93 -9.91
C HIS A 78 12.86 1.32 -9.60
N LEU A 79 11.85 1.60 -10.42
CA LEU A 79 10.46 1.25 -10.14
C LEU A 79 10.07 -0.15 -10.62
N VAL A 80 10.56 -0.58 -11.79
CA VAL A 80 10.23 -1.91 -12.35
C VAL A 80 10.65 -3.06 -11.43
N PRO A 81 11.86 -3.07 -10.82
CA PRO A 81 12.21 -4.13 -9.87
C PRO A 81 11.29 -4.16 -8.63
N LEU A 82 10.71 -3.02 -8.25
CA LEU A 82 9.76 -2.97 -7.14
C LEU A 82 8.39 -3.49 -7.57
N HIS A 83 7.95 -3.24 -8.81
CA HIS A 83 6.74 -3.88 -9.34
C HIS A 83 6.87 -5.39 -9.32
N ASP A 84 8.01 -5.91 -9.76
CA ASP A 84 8.30 -7.35 -9.76
C ASP A 84 8.20 -7.96 -8.36
N VAL A 85 8.87 -7.36 -7.37
CA VAL A 85 8.80 -7.81 -5.98
C VAL A 85 7.39 -7.69 -5.40
N ALA A 86 6.65 -6.62 -5.71
CA ALA A 86 5.27 -6.44 -5.25
C ALA A 86 4.34 -7.54 -5.77
N ILE A 87 4.45 -7.86 -7.07
CA ILE A 87 3.65 -8.91 -7.71
C ILE A 87 3.98 -10.28 -7.11
N ASN A 88 5.27 -10.59 -6.96
CA ASN A 88 5.70 -11.85 -6.38
C ASN A 88 5.21 -12.00 -4.92
N ALA A 89 5.34 -10.95 -4.11
CA ALA A 89 4.85 -10.95 -2.73
C ALA A 89 3.32 -11.13 -2.65
N TRP A 90 2.56 -10.48 -3.54
CA TRP A 90 1.11 -10.68 -3.62
C TRP A 90 0.73 -12.11 -4.01
N GLN A 91 1.43 -12.71 -4.99
CA GLN A 91 1.22 -14.11 -5.37
C GLN A 91 1.55 -15.07 -4.23
N ASP A 92 2.67 -14.85 -3.54
CA ASP A 92 3.04 -15.63 -2.36
C ASP A 92 2.00 -15.50 -1.25
N ALA A 93 1.49 -14.30 -1.00
CA ALA A 93 0.45 -14.03 0.00
C ALA A 93 -0.84 -14.81 -0.29
N ASN A 94 -1.26 -14.89 -1.55
CA ASN A 94 -2.46 -15.62 -1.98
C ASN A 94 -2.26 -17.15 -1.94
N ALA A 95 -1.01 -17.62 -2.04
CA ALA A 95 -0.69 -19.04 -1.93
C ALA A 95 -0.53 -19.51 -0.47
N MET A 96 -0.45 -18.59 0.49
CA MET A 96 -0.32 -18.92 1.91
C MET A 96 -1.62 -19.45 2.52
N ASP A 97 -1.48 -20.34 3.49
CA ASP A 97 -2.58 -20.72 4.36
C ASP A 97 -2.91 -19.56 5.32
N PRO A 98 -4.11 -18.93 5.19
CA PRO A 98 -4.50 -17.80 6.01
C PRO A 98 -4.59 -18.14 7.49
N ASP A 99 -4.85 -19.40 7.86
CA ASP A 99 -5.00 -19.81 9.27
C ASP A 99 -3.65 -19.85 10.01
N THR A 100 -2.57 -20.11 9.28
CA THR A 100 -1.23 -20.27 9.87
C THR A 100 -0.35 -19.03 9.68
N HIS A 101 -0.60 -18.24 8.63
CA HIS A 101 0.28 -17.15 8.20
C HIS A 101 -0.42 -15.80 7.97
N PHE A 102 -1.58 -15.57 8.60
CA PHE A 102 -2.39 -14.36 8.44
C PHE A 102 -1.58 -13.04 8.37
N ILE A 103 -0.73 -12.78 9.38
CA ILE A 103 0.05 -11.53 9.46
C ILE A 103 1.04 -11.40 8.29
N ALA A 104 1.70 -12.50 7.90
CA ALA A 104 2.67 -12.50 6.83
C ALA A 104 1.98 -12.31 5.47
N SER A 105 0.85 -13.00 5.24
CA SER A 105 0.04 -12.85 4.04
C SER A 105 -0.48 -11.42 3.88
N GLU A 106 -1.05 -10.81 4.93
CA GLU A 106 -1.51 -9.42 4.87
C GLU A 106 -0.37 -8.42 4.58
N PHE A 107 0.81 -8.62 5.19
CA PHE A 107 1.99 -7.80 4.94
C PHE A 107 2.48 -7.92 3.49
N TRP A 108 2.56 -9.14 2.95
CA TRP A 108 3.03 -9.39 1.59
C TRP A 108 2.04 -8.93 0.52
N ALA A 109 0.74 -9.15 0.71
CA ALA A 109 -0.31 -8.63 -0.16
C ALA A 109 -0.27 -7.08 -0.23
N SER A 110 0.12 -6.43 0.87
CA SER A 110 0.20 -4.98 0.97
C SER A 110 1.54 -4.39 0.52
N TRP A 111 2.52 -5.20 0.10
CA TRP A 111 3.90 -4.75 -0.13
C TRP A 111 4.00 -3.62 -1.17
N ILE A 112 3.08 -3.58 -2.14
CA ILE A 112 2.98 -2.52 -3.15
C ILE A 112 2.93 -1.11 -2.54
N ASN A 113 2.43 -0.97 -1.30
CA ASN A 113 2.37 0.29 -0.57
C ASN A 113 3.75 0.89 -0.28
N GLU A 114 4.81 0.07 -0.18
CA GLU A 114 6.18 0.56 0.04
C GLU A 114 6.73 1.37 -1.15
N ILE A 115 6.18 1.18 -2.34
CA ILE A 115 6.53 1.97 -3.53
C ILE A 115 6.22 3.46 -3.32
N VAL A 116 5.20 3.79 -2.53
CA VAL A 116 4.86 5.18 -2.18
C VAL A 116 6.01 5.86 -1.43
N CYS A 117 6.66 5.14 -0.51
CA CYS A 117 7.85 5.63 0.19
C CYS A 117 9.06 5.78 -0.75
N VAL A 118 9.23 4.86 -1.71
CA VAL A 118 10.30 4.98 -2.71
C VAL A 118 10.09 6.20 -3.59
N VAL A 119 8.86 6.45 -4.04
CA VAL A 119 8.50 7.62 -4.83
C VAL A 119 8.78 8.92 -4.08
N ALA A 120 8.49 9.00 -2.78
CA ALA A 120 8.90 10.15 -1.96
C ALA A 120 10.42 10.37 -2.00
N GLY A 121 11.21 9.29 -2.00
CA GLY A 121 12.66 9.37 -2.13
C GLY A 121 13.13 9.85 -3.50
N LEU A 122 12.46 9.43 -4.57
CA LEU A 122 12.76 9.86 -5.93
C LEU A 122 12.35 11.31 -6.20
N VAL A 123 11.29 11.79 -5.54
CA VAL A 123 10.79 13.17 -5.67
C VAL A 123 11.65 14.17 -4.88
N GLY A 124 11.93 13.90 -3.61
CA GLY A 124 12.52 14.87 -2.69
C GLY A 124 13.80 14.40 -1.99
N GLY A 125 14.36 13.26 -2.41
CA GLY A 125 15.55 12.67 -1.80
C GLY A 125 15.29 12.03 -0.44
N TYR A 126 16.38 11.64 0.23
CA TYR A 126 16.35 10.91 1.49
C TYR A 126 15.56 11.63 2.60
N ASN A 127 15.80 12.94 2.77
CA ASN A 127 15.19 13.72 3.86
C ASN A 127 13.68 13.85 3.70
N HIS A 128 13.19 14.12 2.48
CA HIS A 128 11.75 14.15 2.20
C HIS A 128 11.11 12.82 2.56
N ARG A 129 11.63 11.72 1.99
CA ARG A 129 11.15 10.37 2.30
C ARG A 129 11.11 10.09 3.79
N ARG A 130 12.19 10.37 4.52
CA ARG A 130 12.28 10.05 5.95
C ARG A 130 11.27 10.85 6.78
N ASN A 131 10.96 12.08 6.37
CA ASN A 131 9.97 12.92 7.00
C ASN A 131 8.54 12.38 6.79
N VAL A 132 8.20 11.95 5.57
CA VAL A 132 6.83 11.55 5.24
C VAL A 132 6.54 10.06 5.43
N SER A 133 7.56 9.17 5.37
CA SER A 133 7.35 7.72 5.38
C SER A 133 6.62 7.18 6.61
N PRO A 134 6.84 7.68 7.85
CA PRO A 134 6.09 7.18 9.00
C PRO A 134 4.59 7.47 8.85
N ARG A 135 4.23 8.66 8.36
CA ARG A 135 2.83 9.03 8.15
C ARG A 135 2.20 8.26 7.00
N ILE A 136 2.94 8.07 5.90
CA ILE A 136 2.48 7.23 4.77
C ILE A 136 2.13 5.82 5.26
N ARG A 137 3.00 5.19 6.06
CA ARG A 137 2.72 3.84 6.58
C ARG A 137 1.53 3.81 7.54
N THR A 138 1.35 4.84 8.37
CA THR A 138 0.13 4.97 9.19
C THR A 138 -1.15 4.97 8.35
N LEU A 139 -1.12 5.64 7.19
CA LEU A 139 -2.27 5.74 6.30
C LEU A 139 -2.52 4.44 5.52
N LEU A 140 -1.45 3.76 5.07
CA LEU A 140 -1.56 2.59 4.20
C LEU A 140 -1.66 1.25 4.95
N TYR A 141 -1.35 1.23 6.25
CA TYR A 141 -1.45 0.04 7.09
C TYR A 141 -2.30 0.29 8.36
N PRO A 142 -3.57 0.72 8.23
CA PRO A 142 -4.38 1.15 9.36
C PRO A 142 -4.76 0.00 10.31
N LYS A 143 -4.92 -1.23 9.80
CA LYS A 143 -5.24 -2.41 10.61
C LYS A 143 -4.18 -2.69 11.68
N TRP A 144 -2.90 -2.54 11.32
CA TRP A 144 -1.80 -2.79 12.26
C TRP A 144 -1.75 -1.77 13.39
N GLN A 145 -2.33 -0.59 13.21
CA GLN A 145 -2.47 0.37 14.31
C GLN A 145 -3.59 0.00 15.27
N ARG A 146 -4.72 -0.49 14.77
CA ARG A 146 -5.85 -0.93 15.60
C ARG A 146 -5.45 -2.15 16.43
N GLU A 147 -4.82 -3.14 15.81
CA GLU A 147 -4.33 -4.33 16.51
C GLU A 147 -3.22 -4.00 17.54
N ALA A 148 -2.36 -3.02 17.25
CA ALA A 148 -1.37 -2.56 18.22
C ALA A 148 -2.01 -1.83 19.42
N ALA A 149 -3.08 -1.06 19.17
CA ALA A 149 -3.84 -0.39 20.23
C ALA A 149 -4.63 -1.38 21.09
N GLU A 150 -5.15 -2.45 20.48
CA GLU A 150 -5.87 -3.53 21.18
C GLU A 150 -4.94 -4.47 21.95
N ARG A 151 -3.66 -4.56 21.56
CA ARG A 151 -2.63 -5.36 22.25
C ARG A 151 -1.85 -4.61 23.33
N GLN A 152 -2.08 -3.31 23.55
CA GLN A 152 -1.51 -2.62 24.70
C GLN A 152 -2.22 -3.08 25.97
N PRO A 153 -1.54 -3.73 26.94
CA PRO A 153 -2.17 -4.00 28.23
C PRO A 153 -2.59 -2.67 28.84
N SER A 154 -3.75 -2.66 29.50
CA SER A 154 -4.18 -1.46 30.21
C SER A 154 -3.09 -1.06 31.21
N ILE A 155 -2.91 0.25 31.46
CA ILE A 155 -1.95 0.72 32.47
C ILE A 155 -2.21 0.03 33.83
N GLU A 156 -3.47 -0.35 34.10
CA GLU A 156 -3.88 -1.12 35.28
C GLU A 156 -3.33 -2.57 35.31
N GLU A 157 -3.22 -3.25 34.16
CA GLU A 157 -2.64 -4.61 34.07
C GLU A 157 -1.10 -4.60 34.21
N ALA A 158 -0.44 -3.53 33.75
CA ALA A 158 1.00 -3.35 33.90
C ALA A 158 1.41 -3.06 35.36
N GLU A 159 0.60 -2.32 36.11
CA GLU A 159 0.82 -2.04 37.53
C GLU A 159 0.51 -3.25 38.43
N HIS A 160 -0.46 -4.10 38.05
CA HIS A 160 -0.75 -5.34 38.79
C HIS A 160 0.39 -6.37 38.68
N ASN A 161 1.03 -6.49 37.51
CA ASN A 161 2.16 -7.42 37.31
C ASN A 161 3.46 -6.96 37.98
N HIS A 162 3.62 -5.66 38.25
CA HIS A 162 4.77 -5.14 39.00
C HIS A 162 4.60 -5.22 40.53
N SER A 163 3.38 -5.46 41.02
CA SER A 163 3.07 -5.56 42.45
C SER A 163 3.21 -6.98 43.02
N LEU A 164 3.54 -7.97 42.18
CA LEU A 164 3.67 -9.39 42.53
C LEU A 164 5.11 -9.94 42.38
N GLN A 165 6.11 -9.06 42.20
CA GLN A 165 7.55 -9.39 42.29
C GLN A 165 8.16 -8.77 43.54
#